data_AF-A0A452Y8D4-F1
#
_entry.id   AF-A0A452Y8D4-F1
#
_cell.length_a   1.000
_cell.length_b   1.000
_cell.length_c   1.000
_cell.angle_alpha   90.00
_cell.angle_beta   90.00
_cell.angle_gamma   90.00
#
_symmetry.space_group_name_H-M   'P 1'
#
loop_
_entity.id
_entity.type
_entity.pdbx_description
1 polymer ?
#
loop_
_entity_poly.entity_id
_entity_poly.type
_entity_poly.pdbx_seq_one_letter_code
_entity_poly.pdbx_strand_id
1 'polypeptide(L)'
;MTIPSAEGFLPAASCLPCTAEEERAAVDALTREADANVKDGDLRYLISQSWWTNWQSYVGLLSYGENDTDIPLQPASRPGEIDNRKLVLEETSSGSEDTELQRTLREGEDYTLVPQDVWRKLYDWYKGGPEISRKVICEDPTSRRYIVDVYPLHLTLIDERDNSARTIKLSRKV
;
A
#
# COMPACT_ATOMS: atom_id res chain seq x y z
N MET A 1 -10.89 8.11 -62.04
CA MET A 1 -10.38 7.26 -60.94
C MET A 1 -9.80 8.18 -59.88
N THR A 2 -10.49 8.34 -58.75
CA THR A 2 -9.86 8.74 -57.48
C THR A 2 -10.67 8.09 -56.36
N ILE A 3 -9.97 7.29 -55.57
CA ILE A 3 -10.43 6.40 -54.50
C ILE A 3 -10.65 7.25 -53.22
N PRO A 4 -11.63 6.95 -52.35
CA PRO A 4 -11.78 7.61 -51.06
C PRO A 4 -10.85 6.96 -50.03
N SER A 5 -10.02 7.74 -49.32
CA SER A 5 -9.30 7.27 -48.13
C SER A 5 -10.08 7.62 -46.88
N ALA A 6 -10.77 6.62 -46.34
CA ALA A 6 -10.96 6.50 -44.91
C ALA A 6 -9.63 6.05 -44.26
N GLU A 7 -9.64 6.01 -42.92
CA GLU A 7 -8.64 5.39 -42.04
C GLU A 7 -7.62 6.33 -41.40
N GLY A 8 -8.06 6.85 -40.24
CA GLY A 8 -7.22 7.42 -39.22
C GLY A 8 -7.96 7.53 -37.88
N PHE A 9 -8.89 6.61 -37.59
CA PHE A 9 -9.44 6.46 -36.25
C PHE A 9 -8.35 5.80 -35.39
N LEU A 10 -7.51 6.62 -34.78
CA LEU A 10 -6.75 6.19 -33.62
C LEU A 10 -7.77 5.71 -32.57
N PRO A 11 -7.66 4.51 -32.00
CA PRO A 11 -8.44 4.19 -30.82
C PRO A 11 -7.96 5.17 -29.76
N ALA A 12 -8.83 6.14 -29.42
CA ALA A 12 -8.67 6.92 -28.21
C ALA A 12 -8.35 5.92 -27.11
N ALA A 13 -7.20 6.10 -26.45
CA ALA A 13 -6.84 5.36 -25.25
C ALA A 13 -8.11 5.28 -24.40
N SER A 14 -8.54 4.05 -24.13
CA SER A 14 -9.76 3.78 -23.38
C SER A 14 -9.64 4.48 -22.03
N CYS A 15 -10.17 5.70 -21.93
CA CYS A 15 -10.30 6.49 -20.71
C CYS A 15 -11.49 5.97 -19.88
N LEU A 16 -11.73 4.65 -19.90
CA LEU A 16 -12.64 4.04 -18.96
C LEU A 16 -11.88 3.83 -17.65
N PRO A 17 -12.44 4.27 -16.51
CA PRO A 17 -11.88 3.89 -15.22
C PRO A 17 -11.84 2.35 -15.16
N CYS A 18 -10.71 1.79 -14.70
CA CYS A 18 -10.60 0.35 -14.47
C CYS A 18 -11.82 -0.13 -13.68
N THR A 19 -12.45 -1.19 -14.16
CA THR A 19 -13.58 -1.80 -13.47
C THR A 19 -13.13 -2.40 -12.15
N ALA A 20 -14.05 -2.56 -11.19
CA ALA A 20 -13.71 -3.10 -9.88
C ALA A 20 -13.07 -4.50 -9.96
N GLU A 21 -13.50 -5.31 -10.94
CA GLU A 21 -12.94 -6.63 -11.22
C GLU A 21 -11.51 -6.54 -11.78
N GLU A 22 -11.25 -5.62 -12.71
CA GLU A 22 -9.90 -5.39 -13.24
C GLU A 22 -8.94 -4.87 -12.16
N GLU A 23 -9.40 -3.97 -11.28
CA GLU A 23 -8.60 -3.48 -10.16
C GLU A 23 -8.20 -4.62 -9.22
N ARG A 24 -9.17 -5.48 -8.86
CA ARG A 24 -8.90 -6.68 -8.05
C ARG A 24 -7.91 -7.61 -8.73
N ALA A 25 -8.15 -7.97 -9.99
CA ALA A 25 -7.29 -8.88 -10.72
C ALA A 25 -5.84 -8.34 -10.82
N ALA A 26 -5.68 -7.04 -11.03
CA ALA A 26 -4.38 -6.39 -11.07
C ALA A 26 -3.69 -6.41 -9.69
N VAL A 27 -4.41 -6.07 -8.61
CA VAL A 27 -3.86 -6.11 -7.25
C VAL A 27 -3.48 -7.53 -6.83
N ASP A 28 -4.31 -8.52 -7.11
CA ASP A 28 -4.04 -9.94 -6.81
C ASP A 28 -2.82 -10.45 -7.60
N ALA A 29 -2.73 -10.11 -8.90
CA ALA A 29 -1.60 -10.51 -9.73
C ALA A 29 -0.28 -9.91 -9.25
N LEU A 30 -0.27 -8.60 -8.95
CA LEU A 30 0.91 -7.89 -8.45
C LEU A 30 1.33 -8.38 -7.05
N THR A 31 0.36 -8.68 -6.18
CA THR A 31 0.63 -9.22 -4.85
C THR A 31 1.32 -10.59 -4.95
N ARG A 32 0.74 -11.49 -5.75
CA ARG A 32 1.30 -12.83 -5.97
C ARG A 32 2.69 -12.78 -6.60
N GLU A 33 2.92 -11.90 -7.57
CA GLU A 33 4.23 -11.73 -8.20
C GLU A 33 5.28 -11.19 -7.23
N ALA A 34 4.93 -10.19 -6.42
CA ALA A 34 5.83 -9.62 -5.44
C ALA A 34 6.16 -10.61 -4.31
N ASP A 35 5.17 -11.37 -3.82
CA ASP A 35 5.38 -12.36 -2.77
C ASP A 35 6.22 -13.55 -3.25
N ALA A 36 6.10 -13.94 -4.53
CA ALA A 36 6.94 -14.98 -5.12
C ALA A 36 8.41 -14.57 -5.28
N ASN A 37 8.68 -13.27 -5.39
CA ASN A 37 10.00 -12.71 -5.68
C ASN A 37 10.58 -11.87 -4.54
N VAL A 38 10.04 -12.01 -3.33
CA VAL A 38 10.42 -11.20 -2.16
C VAL A 38 11.90 -11.34 -1.81
N LYS A 39 12.55 -10.20 -1.53
CA LYS A 39 13.97 -10.08 -1.20
C LYS A 39 14.19 -9.16 0.01
N ASP A 40 15.36 -9.30 0.61
CA ASP A 40 15.85 -8.35 1.61
C ASP A 40 15.99 -6.96 0.98
N GLY A 41 15.45 -5.94 1.65
CA GLY A 41 15.45 -4.55 1.20
C GLY A 41 14.24 -4.15 0.35
N ASP A 42 13.37 -5.09 -0.05
CA ASP A 42 12.14 -4.75 -0.79
C ASP A 42 11.25 -3.81 0.03
N LEU A 43 10.44 -3.00 -0.65
CA LEU A 43 9.54 -2.04 -0.01
C LEU A 43 8.11 -2.57 0.08
N ARG A 44 7.53 -2.41 1.26
CA ARG A 44 6.11 -2.62 1.56
C ARG A 44 5.51 -1.32 2.04
N TYR A 45 4.26 -1.08 1.69
CA TYR A 45 3.56 0.17 1.96
C TYR A 45 2.39 -0.05 2.89
N LEU A 46 2.22 0.86 3.84
CA LEU A 46 1.08 0.82 4.74
C LEU A 46 -0.11 1.54 4.13
N ILE A 47 -1.27 0.90 4.19
CA ILE A 47 -2.56 1.46 3.83
C ILE A 47 -3.46 1.36 5.05
N SER A 48 -4.21 2.42 5.37
CA SER A 48 -5.23 2.36 6.43
C SER A 48 -6.20 1.21 6.19
N GLN A 49 -6.43 0.41 7.24
CA GLN A 49 -7.34 -0.73 7.17
C GLN A 49 -8.77 -0.30 6.81
N SER A 50 -9.18 0.88 7.25
CA SER A 50 -10.50 1.44 6.93
C SER A 50 -10.68 1.69 5.43
N TRP A 51 -9.67 2.25 4.77
CA TRP A 51 -9.68 2.45 3.33
C TRP A 51 -9.59 1.12 2.59
N TRP A 52 -8.69 0.22 3.03
CA TRP A 52 -8.52 -1.10 2.43
C TRP A 52 -9.80 -1.93 2.47
N THR A 53 -10.50 -1.94 3.60
CA THR A 53 -11.79 -2.63 3.77
C THR A 53 -12.86 -2.08 2.81
N ASN A 54 -12.88 -0.76 2.61
CA ASN A 54 -13.79 -0.11 1.66
C ASN A 54 -13.47 -0.53 0.21
N TRP A 55 -12.18 -0.49 -0.17
CA TRP A 55 -11.74 -0.98 -1.47
C TRP A 55 -12.10 -2.45 -1.69
N GLN A 56 -11.87 -3.31 -0.69
CA GLN A 56 -12.26 -4.72 -0.73
C GLN A 56 -13.77 -4.90 -0.91
N SER A 57 -14.59 -4.06 -0.26
CA SER A 57 -16.04 -4.09 -0.44
C SER A 57 -16.43 -3.65 -1.86
N TYR A 58 -15.77 -2.62 -2.40
CA TYR A 58 -15.97 -2.12 -3.77
C TYR A 58 -15.66 -3.19 -4.83
N VAL A 59 -14.57 -3.94 -4.66
CA VAL A 59 -14.19 -5.01 -5.58
C VAL A 59 -14.86 -6.37 -5.29
N GLY A 60 -15.84 -6.39 -4.38
CA GLY A 60 -16.63 -7.58 -4.06
C GLY A 60 -15.87 -8.66 -3.28
N LEU A 61 -14.78 -8.32 -2.60
CA LEU A 61 -14.05 -9.21 -1.69
C LEU A 61 -14.72 -9.30 -0.30
N LEU A 62 -15.37 -8.23 0.14
CA LEU A 62 -16.12 -8.19 1.40
C LEU A 62 -17.59 -7.87 1.12
N SER A 63 -18.40 -8.91 0.98
CA SER A 63 -19.86 -8.78 0.97
C SER A 63 -20.35 -8.90 2.41
N TYR A 64 -20.68 -7.78 3.06
CA TYR A 64 -21.38 -7.80 4.34
C TYR A 64 -22.85 -8.15 4.09
N GLY A 65 -23.16 -9.45 3.97
CA GLY A 65 -24.56 -9.89 4.02
C GLY A 65 -24.87 -11.10 3.16
N GLU A 66 -24.47 -12.27 3.64
CA GLU A 66 -25.27 -13.50 3.49
C GLU A 66 -26.47 -13.37 4.44
N ASN A 67 -27.45 -12.53 4.08
CA ASN A 67 -28.75 -12.49 4.74
C ASN A 67 -29.81 -12.69 3.65
N ASP A 68 -30.60 -13.73 3.85
CA ASP A 68 -31.67 -14.30 3.03
C ASP A 68 -32.83 -13.33 2.76
N THR A 69 -32.57 -12.22 2.07
CA THR A 69 -33.61 -11.33 1.53
C THR A 69 -33.19 -10.79 0.17
N ASP A 70 -34.01 -11.08 -0.85
CA ASP A 70 -33.96 -10.62 -2.25
C ASP A 70 -33.94 -9.07 -2.41
N ILE A 71 -32.90 -8.40 -1.92
CA ILE A 71 -32.59 -7.02 -2.28
C ILE A 71 -31.21 -7.03 -2.92
N PRO A 72 -31.07 -6.64 -4.21
CA PRO A 72 -29.77 -6.46 -4.82
C PRO A 72 -29.01 -5.39 -4.02
N LEU A 73 -28.11 -5.84 -3.14
CA LEU A 73 -27.20 -4.95 -2.41
C LEU A 73 -26.38 -4.23 -3.47
N GLN A 74 -26.57 -2.92 -3.57
CA GLN A 74 -25.84 -2.08 -4.51
C GLN A 74 -24.34 -2.34 -4.34
N PRO A 75 -23.57 -2.45 -5.44
CA PRO A 75 -22.12 -2.55 -5.34
C PRO A 75 -21.62 -1.40 -4.48
N ALA A 76 -20.76 -1.71 -3.51
CA ALA A 76 -20.20 -0.70 -2.63
C ALA A 76 -19.58 0.42 -3.48
N SER A 77 -19.72 1.66 -3.03
CA SER A 77 -19.20 2.82 -3.75
C SER A 77 -17.69 2.70 -3.92
N ARG A 78 -17.18 3.15 -5.07
CA ARG A 78 -15.73 3.30 -5.29
C ARG A 78 -15.13 4.14 -4.15
N PRO A 79 -14.05 3.68 -3.50
CA PRO A 79 -13.45 4.41 -2.39
C PRO A 79 -12.87 5.75 -2.86
N GLY A 80 -12.76 6.69 -1.93
CA GLY A 80 -12.11 7.98 -2.17
C GLY A 80 -10.58 7.87 -2.16
N GLU A 81 -9.90 9.02 -2.01
CA GLU A 81 -8.45 9.08 -1.88
C GLU A 81 -7.94 8.24 -0.70
N ILE A 82 -6.73 7.69 -0.83
CA ILE A 82 -6.09 6.95 0.25
C ILE A 82 -5.76 7.91 1.39
N ASP A 83 -6.29 7.67 2.58
CA ASP A 83 -6.00 8.46 3.78
C ASP A 83 -5.24 7.64 4.81
N ASN A 84 -3.93 7.89 4.91
CA ASN A 84 -3.04 7.25 5.86
C ASN A 84 -2.69 8.16 7.06
N ARG A 85 -3.31 9.34 7.18
CA ARG A 85 -2.93 10.35 8.19
C ARG A 85 -3.10 9.84 9.62
N LYS A 86 -4.06 8.94 9.85
CA LYS A 86 -4.30 8.32 11.16
C LYS A 86 -3.18 7.38 11.60
N LEU A 87 -2.34 6.91 10.68
CA LEU A 87 -1.24 5.99 10.98
C LEU A 87 0.02 6.74 11.44
N VAL A 88 0.16 8.00 11.06
CA VAL A 88 1.37 8.79 11.32
C VAL A 88 1.24 9.65 12.56
N LEU A 89 2.37 9.93 13.22
CA LEU A 89 2.46 10.98 14.21
C LEU A 89 2.61 12.33 13.48
N GLU A 90 1.71 13.26 13.79
CA GLU A 90 1.49 14.54 13.09
C GLU A 90 2.76 15.39 12.92
N GLU A 91 3.75 15.22 13.81
CA GLU A 91 5.00 16.01 13.83
C GLU A 91 6.07 15.55 12.82
N THR A 92 5.91 14.41 12.14
CA THR A 92 6.98 13.79 11.32
C THR A 92 6.66 13.64 9.83
N SER A 93 5.62 14.34 9.34
CA SER A 93 5.16 14.28 7.94
C SER A 93 6.13 14.95 6.93
N SER A 94 7.39 14.51 6.90
CA SER A 94 8.37 14.86 5.89
C SER A 94 8.62 13.66 4.97
N GLY A 95 7.58 13.21 4.26
CA GLY A 95 7.59 12.46 2.99
C GLY A 95 8.66 11.37 2.76
N SER A 96 9.20 10.73 3.79
CA SER A 96 10.35 9.82 3.69
C SER A 96 10.22 8.64 4.64
N GLU A 97 11.11 7.66 4.46
CA GLU A 97 11.22 6.40 5.22
C GLU A 97 11.26 6.55 6.76
N ASP A 98 11.35 7.79 7.26
CA ASP A 98 11.43 8.17 8.67
C ASP A 98 10.12 8.72 9.23
N THR A 99 9.01 8.59 8.49
CA THR A 99 7.67 8.89 9.01
C THR A 99 7.40 8.02 10.24
N GLU A 100 7.22 8.66 11.42
CA GLU A 100 7.03 7.95 12.68
C GLU A 100 5.57 7.48 12.77
N LEU A 101 5.41 6.16 12.87
CA LEU A 101 4.11 5.54 13.02
C LEU A 101 3.65 5.59 14.47
N GLN A 102 2.33 5.67 14.67
CA GLN A 102 1.77 5.47 16.00
C GLN A 102 2.17 4.07 16.51
N ARG A 103 2.71 4.02 17.74
CA ARG A 103 3.31 2.79 18.30
C ARG A 103 2.28 1.71 18.67
N THR A 104 0.99 2.04 18.64
CA THR A 104 -0.11 1.14 19.00
C THR A 104 -0.74 0.42 17.81
N LEU A 105 -0.31 0.71 16.58
CA LEU A 105 -0.97 0.18 15.38
C LEU A 105 -0.67 -1.30 15.19
N ARG A 106 -1.71 -2.03 14.81
CA ARG A 106 -1.71 -3.46 14.55
C ARG A 106 -2.00 -3.75 13.09
N GLU A 107 -1.19 -4.64 12.50
CA GLU A 107 -1.43 -5.14 11.15
C GLU A 107 -2.76 -5.92 11.11
N GLY A 108 -3.58 -5.67 10.09
CA GLY A 108 -4.91 -6.27 9.92
C GLY A 108 -6.05 -5.58 10.66
N GLU A 109 -5.76 -4.78 11.70
CA GLU A 109 -6.75 -3.98 12.44
C GLU A 109 -6.69 -2.51 12.05
N ASP A 110 -5.49 -1.91 12.07
CA ASP A 110 -5.28 -0.49 11.82
C ASP A 110 -4.72 -0.22 10.41
N TYR A 111 -3.85 -1.11 9.92
CA TYR A 111 -3.25 -1.01 8.59
C TYR A 111 -3.06 -2.38 7.93
N THR A 112 -2.93 -2.37 6.61
CA THR A 112 -2.48 -3.51 5.80
C THR A 112 -1.20 -3.15 5.07
N LEU A 113 -0.31 -4.14 4.91
CA LEU A 113 0.92 -4.02 4.13
C LEU A 113 0.69 -4.51 2.70
N VAL A 114 1.01 -3.67 1.73
CA VAL A 114 0.96 -4.02 0.31
C VAL A 114 2.33 -3.92 -0.35
N PRO A 115 2.64 -4.72 -1.39
CA PRO A 115 3.86 -4.53 -2.18
C PRO A 115 3.93 -3.17 -2.88
N GLN A 116 5.14 -2.74 -3.23
CA GLN A 116 5.39 -1.48 -3.93
C GLN A 116 4.58 -1.29 -5.21
N ASP A 117 4.47 -2.33 -6.03
CA ASP A 117 3.76 -2.22 -7.30
C ASP A 117 2.24 -2.09 -7.09
N VAL A 118 1.71 -2.76 -6.06
CA VAL A 118 0.31 -2.61 -5.63
C VAL A 118 0.07 -1.19 -5.14
N TRP A 119 0.94 -0.66 -4.26
CA TRP A 119 0.85 0.73 -3.80
C TRP A 119 0.81 1.70 -4.96
N ARG A 120 1.73 1.56 -5.93
CA ARG A 120 1.80 2.44 -7.10
C ARG A 120 0.49 2.41 -7.90
N LYS A 121 -0.08 1.23 -8.13
CA LYS A 121 -1.37 1.10 -8.82
C LYS A 121 -2.52 1.75 -8.06
N LEU A 122 -2.63 1.50 -6.76
CA LEU A 122 -3.67 2.11 -5.94
C LEU A 122 -3.51 3.64 -5.90
N TYR A 123 -2.28 4.14 -5.78
CA TYR A 123 -1.97 5.57 -5.84
C TYR A 123 -2.29 6.18 -7.20
N ASP A 124 -2.06 5.45 -8.30
CA ASP A 124 -2.43 5.91 -9.64
C ASP A 124 -3.94 6.06 -9.81
N TRP A 125 -4.72 5.14 -9.26
CA TRP A 125 -6.18 5.13 -9.34
C TRP A 125 -6.88 6.09 -8.37
N TYR A 126 -6.38 6.21 -7.14
CA TYR A 126 -7.08 6.86 -6.04
C TYR A 126 -6.36 8.10 -5.49
N LYS A 127 -5.04 8.23 -5.71
CA LYS A 127 -4.20 9.28 -5.10
C LYS A 127 -4.32 9.28 -3.56
N GLY A 128 -3.88 10.37 -2.93
CA GLY A 128 -3.95 10.57 -1.49
C GLY A 128 -2.58 10.50 -0.80
N GLY A 129 -2.57 10.07 0.46
CA GLY A 129 -1.36 9.92 1.26
C GLY A 129 -1.61 10.09 2.77
N PRO A 130 -0.55 10.25 3.57
CA PRO A 130 0.86 10.18 3.18
C PRO A 130 1.30 8.78 2.72
N GLU A 131 2.36 8.73 1.90
CA GLU A 131 3.05 7.49 1.55
C GLU A 131 3.89 7.03 2.75
N ILE A 132 3.70 5.78 3.17
CA ILE A 132 4.42 5.20 4.31
C ILE A 132 5.04 3.88 3.86
N SER A 133 6.34 3.88 3.59
CA SER A 133 7.10 2.69 3.20
C SER A 133 7.84 2.06 4.38
N ARG A 134 7.99 0.74 4.33
CA ARG A 134 8.78 -0.08 5.26
C ARG A 134 9.57 -1.12 4.49
N LYS A 135 10.74 -1.45 5.02
CA LYS A 135 11.67 -2.40 4.38
C LYS A 135 11.36 -3.83 4.82
N VAL A 136 11.39 -4.72 3.86
CA VAL A 136 11.46 -6.16 4.08
C VAL A 136 12.88 -6.49 4.55
N ILE A 137 12.97 -7.28 5.60
CA ILE A 137 14.21 -7.78 6.19
C ILE A 137 14.19 -9.29 6.20
N CYS A 138 15.33 -9.91 5.94
CA CYS A 138 15.50 -11.34 6.13
C CYS A 138 15.61 -11.65 7.64
N GLU A 139 14.59 -12.34 8.18
CA GLU A 139 14.60 -12.78 9.59
C GLU A 139 15.45 -14.04 9.76
N ASP A 140 15.33 -15.00 8.84
CA ASP A 140 16.13 -16.22 8.84
C ASP A 140 16.58 -16.57 7.41
N PRO A 141 17.89 -16.45 7.11
CA PRO A 141 18.46 -16.81 5.82
C PRO A 141 18.29 -18.30 5.47
N THR A 142 18.20 -19.17 6.47
CA THR A 142 18.17 -20.64 6.29
C THR A 142 16.81 -21.09 5.79
N SER A 143 15.74 -20.58 6.40
CA SER A 143 14.35 -20.85 5.98
C SER A 143 13.84 -19.87 4.91
N ARG A 144 14.66 -18.87 4.52
CA ARG A 144 14.28 -17.76 3.63
C ARG A 144 13.01 -17.05 4.11
N ARG A 145 12.94 -16.82 5.43
CA ARG A 145 11.82 -16.11 6.04
C ARG A 145 12.08 -14.61 5.99
N TYR A 146 11.14 -13.89 5.38
CA TYR A 146 11.18 -12.44 5.26
C TYR A 146 10.05 -11.82 6.08
N ILE A 147 10.35 -10.73 6.79
CA ILE A 147 9.37 -9.95 7.57
C ILE A 147 9.50 -8.47 7.22
N VAL A 148 8.47 -7.68 7.51
CA VAL A 148 8.54 -6.21 7.31
C VAL A 148 8.97 -5.54 8.60
N ASP A 149 10.03 -4.74 8.56
CA ASP A 149 10.51 -3.95 9.69
C ASP A 149 9.65 -2.68 9.84
N VAL A 150 8.46 -2.83 10.42
CA VAL A 150 7.49 -1.72 10.56
C VAL A 150 7.92 -0.67 11.59
N TYR A 151 8.63 -1.09 12.64
CA TYR A 151 9.07 -0.21 13.72
C TYR A 151 10.59 -0.33 13.94
N PRO A 152 11.41 0.27 13.04
CA PRO A 152 12.85 0.33 13.24
C PRO A 152 13.17 1.16 14.48
N LEU A 153 14.20 0.73 15.23
CA LEU A 153 14.63 1.42 16.44
C LEU A 153 15.49 2.63 16.08
N HIS A 154 15.16 3.80 16.64
CA HIS A 154 15.98 5.01 16.52
C HIS A 154 16.66 5.29 17.86
N LEU A 155 17.98 5.26 17.88
CA LEU A 155 18.80 5.56 19.05
C LEU A 155 19.53 6.88 18.85
N THR A 156 19.28 7.84 19.73
CA THR A 156 20.05 9.10 19.76
C THR A 156 21.22 8.94 20.72
N LEU A 157 22.43 8.88 20.18
CA LEU A 157 23.68 8.93 20.92
C LEU A 157 24.04 10.39 21.19
N ILE A 158 24.39 10.72 22.43
CA ILE A 158 24.83 12.06 22.83
C ILE A 158 26.28 11.92 23.32
N ASP A 159 27.24 12.60 22.70
CA ASP A 159 28.61 12.67 23.22
C ASP A 159 28.67 13.75 24.32
N GLU A 160 28.99 13.35 25.56
CA GLU A 160 29.04 14.28 26.70
C GLU A 160 30.09 15.39 26.55
N ARG A 161 31.13 15.19 25.71
CA ARG A 161 32.25 16.14 25.62
C ARG A 161 31.90 17.39 24.83
N ASP A 162 31.07 17.26 23.80
CA ASP A 162 30.67 18.34 22.90
C ASP A 162 29.15 18.50 22.78
N ASN A 163 28.39 17.70 23.52
CA ASN A 163 26.93 17.62 23.48
C ASN A 163 26.39 17.35 22.06
N SER A 164 27.21 16.74 21.20
CA SER A 164 26.79 16.39 19.84
C SER A 164 25.86 15.18 19.89
N ALA A 165 24.74 15.28 19.17
CA ALA A 165 23.76 14.21 19.04
C ALA A 165 23.91 13.52 17.67
N ARG A 166 23.86 12.19 17.66
CA ARG A 166 23.82 11.37 16.44
C ARG A 166 22.71 10.33 16.56
N THR A 167 21.79 10.32 15.62
CA THR A 167 20.73 9.30 15.56
C THR A 167 21.19 8.12 14.71
N ILE A 168 21.12 6.92 15.27
CA ILE A 168 21.36 5.66 14.56
C ILE A 168 20.04 4.91 14.44
N LYS A 169 19.76 4.42 13.23
CA LYS A 169 18.62 3.54 12.95
C LYS A 169 19.09 2.09 13.02
N LEU A 170 18.50 1.31 13.92
CA LEU A 170 18.72 -0.11 14.05
C LEU A 170 17.49 -0.85 13.53
N SER A 171 17.68 -1.59 12.44
CA SER A 171 16.67 -2.52 11.97
C SER A 171 16.65 -3.77 12.83
N ARG A 172 15.49 -4.41 12.94
CA ARG A 172 15.39 -5.73 13.56
C ARG A 172 16.26 -6.71 12.75
N LYS A 173 17.37 -7.16 13.32
CA LYS A 173 18.11 -8.34 12.85
C LYS A 173 18.28 -9.23 14.07
N VAL A 174 17.67 -10.42 14.03
CA VAL A 174 17.73 -11.41 15.11
C VAL A 174 18.89 -12.36 14.83
#